data_AF-A0A4Z1EU89-F1
#
_entry.id   AF-A0A4Z1EU89-F1
#
_cell.length_a   1.000
_cell.length_b   1.000
_cell.length_c   1.000
_cell.angle_alpha   90.00
_cell.angle_beta   90.00
_cell.angle_gamma   90.00
#
_symmetry.space_group_name_H-M   'P 1'
#
loop_
_entity.id
_entity.type
_entity.pdbx_description
1 polymer ?
#
loop_
_entity_poly.entity_id
_entity_poly.type
_entity_poly.pdbx_seq_one_letter_code
_entity_poly.pdbx_strand_id
1 'polypeptide(L)'
;MSAVGSLVFCTDCGNLLESSTGNKNTILTCDCCGAENKDTASQTIETRTKEASFPSVLRQKRSVVQTVEKSDYENQAMSKTPCPECGAKEVRFTAVQLRSADEGSTIFYNCTCGNKWTENN
;
A
#
# COMPACT_ATOMS: atom_id res chain seq x y z
N MET A 1 22.23 15.46 26.64
CA MET A 1 22.36 15.30 25.16
C MET A 1 21.23 16.09 24.54
N SER A 2 21.54 17.10 23.72
CA SER A 2 20.56 18.08 23.24
C SER A 2 20.35 18.03 21.72
N ALA A 3 20.92 17.01 21.07
CA ALA A 3 20.84 16.82 19.62
C ALA A 3 20.02 15.58 19.27
N VAL A 4 19.14 15.70 18.27
CA VAL A 4 18.33 14.63 17.69
C VAL A 4 18.53 14.66 16.18
N GLY A 5 19.33 13.74 15.64
CA GLY A 5 19.74 13.79 14.24
C GLY A 5 20.56 15.06 13.94
N SER A 6 20.14 15.85 12.95
CA SER A 6 20.74 17.16 12.63
C SER A 6 20.20 18.33 13.45
N LEU A 7 19.19 18.10 14.29
CA LEU A 7 18.54 19.17 15.05
C LEU A 7 19.22 19.32 16.42
N VAL A 8 19.50 20.55 16.83
CA VAL A 8 20.04 20.89 18.15
C VAL A 8 19.02 21.73 18.91
N PHE A 9 18.79 21.38 20.16
CA PHE A 9 17.89 22.08 21.07
C PHE A 9 18.67 22.78 22.17
N CYS A 10 18.13 23.90 22.65
CA CYS A 10 18.65 24.63 23.79
C CYS A 10 18.55 23.76 25.05
N THR A 11 19.63 23.66 25.82
CA THR A 11 19.65 22.92 27.09
C THR A 11 18.81 23.54 28.19
N ASP A 12 18.62 24.86 28.14
CA ASP A 12 17.95 25.59 29.21
C ASP A 12 16.44 25.72 29.00
N CYS A 13 16.02 26.14 27.80
CA CYS A 13 14.60 26.40 27.51
C CYS A 13 13.96 25.39 26.54
N GLY A 14 14.74 24.46 25.96
CA GLY A 14 14.23 23.46 25.01
C GLY A 14 13.87 23.99 23.62
N ASN A 15 14.12 25.26 23.30
CA ASN A 15 13.86 25.81 21.97
C ASN A 15 14.77 25.17 20.89
N LEU A 16 14.28 25.07 19.66
CA LEU A 16 15.09 24.65 18.52
C LEU A 16 16.10 25.74 18.17
N LEU A 17 17.39 25.39 18.13
CA LEU A 17 18.46 26.31 17.73
C LEU A 17 18.61 26.36 16.21
N GLU A 18 19.31 27.38 15.72
CA GLU A 18 19.60 27.55 14.30
C GLU A 18 20.40 26.35 13.74
N SER A 19 20.32 26.16 12.43
CA SER A 19 20.86 24.99 11.74
C SER A 19 22.34 24.76 12.09
N SER A 20 22.65 23.55 12.57
CA SER A 20 24.01 23.16 12.91
C SER A 20 24.94 23.26 11.69
N THR A 21 26.11 23.87 11.87
CA THR A 21 27.17 23.86 10.85
C THR A 21 27.95 22.53 10.87
N GLY A 22 27.72 21.68 11.88
CA GLY A 22 28.36 20.36 12.01
C GLY A 22 29.76 20.41 12.61
N ASN A 23 30.22 21.60 13.04
CA ASN A 23 31.49 21.80 13.71
C ASN A 23 31.28 21.89 15.23
N LYS A 24 31.90 20.99 15.99
CA LYS A 24 31.77 20.91 17.45
C LYS A 24 32.26 22.16 18.21
N ASN A 25 33.01 23.03 17.54
CA ASN A 25 33.52 24.27 18.11
C ASN A 25 32.59 25.47 17.86
N THR A 26 31.51 25.30 17.09
CA THR A 26 30.53 26.37 16.85
C THR A 26 29.63 26.54 18.07
N ILE A 27 29.42 27.79 18.48
CA ILE A 27 28.48 28.17 19.55
C ILE A 27 27.21 28.70 18.89
N LEU A 28 26.08 28.15 19.30
CA LEU A 28 24.74 28.53 18.87
C LEU A 28 24.06 29.29 20.02
N THR A 29 23.57 30.49 19.74
CA THR A 29 22.86 31.31 20.71
C THR A 29 21.37 31.08 20.58
N CYS A 30 20.67 30.90 21.71
CA CYS A 30 19.24 30.70 21.70
C CYS A 30 18.46 32.02 21.61
N ASP A 31 17.66 32.20 20.57
CA ASP A 31 16.81 33.41 20.42
C ASP A 31 15.75 33.59 21.50
N CYS A 32 15.39 32.51 22.21
CA CYS A 32 14.34 32.53 23.22
C CYS A 32 14.84 32.91 24.62
N CYS A 33 16.03 32.43 25.02
CA CYS A 33 16.56 32.65 26.38
C CYS A 33 17.97 33.23 26.43
N GLY A 34 18.63 33.45 25.27
CA GLY A 34 19.98 33.99 25.17
C GLY A 34 21.09 33.00 25.51
N ALA A 35 20.77 31.76 25.89
CA ALA A 35 21.76 30.77 26.29
C ALA A 35 22.67 30.32 25.13
N GLU A 36 23.96 30.20 25.41
CA GLU A 36 24.97 29.68 24.49
C GLU A 36 25.06 28.16 24.58
N ASN A 37 24.85 27.48 23.45
CA ASN A 37 24.87 26.02 23.36
C ASN A 37 25.90 25.59 22.31
N LYS A 38 26.62 24.49 22.56
CA LYS A 38 27.57 23.95 21.58
C LYS A 38 26.86 23.15 20.50
N ASP A 39 27.29 23.33 19.26
CA ASP A 39 26.80 22.51 18.15
C ASP A 39 27.23 21.04 18.36
N THR A 40 26.24 20.19 18.63
CA THR A 40 26.42 18.76 18.90
C THR A 40 25.85 17.88 17.77
N ALA A 41 25.31 18.47 16.70
CA ALA A 41 24.67 17.74 15.60
C ALA A 41 25.65 17.20 14.55
N SER A 42 26.93 16.98 14.91
CA SER A 42 27.95 16.43 14.02
C SER A 42 27.78 14.92 13.73
N GLN A 43 26.54 14.44 13.60
CA GLN A 43 26.22 13.05 13.30
C GLN A 43 25.85 12.89 11.82
N THR A 44 26.39 11.85 11.18
CA THR A 44 26.01 11.48 9.82
C THR A 44 24.57 10.97 9.81
N ILE A 45 23.70 11.60 9.01
CA ILE A 45 22.32 11.13 8.82
C ILE A 45 22.30 10.12 7.67
N GLU A 46 21.96 8.87 7.97
CA GLU A 46 21.61 7.89 6.95
C GLU A 46 20.13 8.00 6.61
N THR A 47 19.81 8.40 5.38
CA THR A 47 18.44 8.28 4.86
C THR A 47 18.35 7.07 3.94
N ARG A 48 17.24 6.35 4.04
CA ARG A 48 16.91 5.23 3.15
C ARG A 48 15.55 5.45 2.53
N THR A 49 15.42 5.10 1.27
CA THR A 49 14.15 5.18 0.57
C THR A 49 13.17 4.21 1.19
N LYS A 50 11.90 4.62 1.29
CA LYS A 50 10.85 3.71 1.73
C LYS A 50 10.72 2.60 0.70
N GLU A 51 10.50 1.41 1.21
CA GLU A 51 10.26 0.23 0.40
C GLU A 51 9.19 0.48 -0.68
N ALA A 52 8.01 0.95 -0.28
CA ALA A 52 6.91 1.19 -1.21
C ALA A 52 7.13 2.33 -2.23
N SER A 53 8.22 3.12 -2.13
CA SER A 53 8.48 4.23 -3.06
C SER A 53 8.78 3.80 -4.49
N PHE A 54 9.14 2.52 -4.72
CA PHE A 54 9.45 1.99 -6.05
C PHE A 54 8.66 0.71 -6.34
N PRO A 55 7.35 0.81 -6.63
CA PRO A 55 6.55 -0.36 -7.00
C PRO A 55 7.05 -0.93 -8.35
N SER A 56 7.39 -2.21 -8.37
CA SER A 56 7.80 -2.92 -9.59
C SER A 56 7.47 -4.39 -9.49
N VAL A 57 7.32 -5.07 -10.64
CA VAL A 57 7.05 -6.52 -10.69
C VAL A 57 8.16 -7.32 -9.98
N LEU A 58 9.42 -6.93 -10.16
CA LEU A 58 10.55 -7.56 -9.47
C LEU A 58 10.49 -7.38 -7.96
N ARG A 59 10.01 -6.21 -7.49
CA ARG A 59 9.85 -5.93 -6.07
C ARG A 59 8.66 -6.67 -5.48
N GLN A 60 7.57 -6.79 -6.22
CA GLN A 60 6.40 -7.56 -5.83
C GLN A 60 6.74 -9.05 -5.66
N LYS A 61 7.63 -9.59 -6.49
CA LYS A 61 8.17 -10.96 -6.33
C LYS A 61 9.01 -11.18 -5.06
N ARG A 62 9.43 -10.11 -4.37
CA ARG A 62 10.10 -10.19 -3.05
C ARG A 62 9.11 -10.23 -1.88
N SER A 63 7.82 -10.01 -2.14
CA SER A 63 6.77 -10.14 -1.13
C SER A 63 6.61 -11.60 -0.73
N VAL A 64 6.44 -11.85 0.57
CA VAL A 64 6.09 -13.17 1.13
C VAL A 64 4.62 -13.51 0.83
N VAL A 65 3.79 -12.51 0.55
CA VAL A 65 2.38 -12.68 0.22
C VAL A 65 2.23 -13.06 -1.25
N GLN A 66 1.50 -14.15 -1.49
CA GLN A 66 1.17 -14.64 -2.84
C GLN A 66 0.35 -13.58 -3.59
N THR A 67 0.82 -13.19 -4.76
CA THR A 67 0.07 -12.34 -5.68
C THR A 67 -1.02 -13.17 -6.33
N VAL A 68 -2.23 -12.62 -6.46
CA VAL A 68 -3.36 -13.32 -7.09
C VAL A 68 -2.94 -13.80 -8.48
N GLU A 69 -2.90 -15.11 -8.65
CA GLU A 69 -2.54 -15.75 -9.91
C GLU A 69 -3.78 -15.93 -10.78
N LYS A 70 -3.57 -16.07 -12.09
CA LYS A 70 -4.67 -16.33 -13.03
C LYS A 70 -5.45 -17.60 -12.67
N SER A 71 -4.81 -18.57 -12.02
CA SER A 71 -5.42 -19.81 -11.52
C SER A 71 -6.43 -19.57 -10.39
N ASP A 72 -6.28 -18.50 -9.60
CA ASP A 72 -7.24 -18.18 -8.54
C ASP A 72 -8.60 -17.77 -9.12
N TYR A 73 -8.59 -17.23 -10.35
CA TYR A 73 -9.81 -16.89 -11.09
C TYR A 73 -10.59 -18.14 -11.55
N GLU A 74 -9.97 -19.32 -11.55
CA GLU A 74 -10.60 -20.57 -11.99
C GLU A 74 -11.44 -21.23 -10.90
N ASN A 75 -11.32 -20.80 -9.63
CA ASN A 75 -12.10 -21.29 -8.48
C ASN A 75 -13.55 -20.76 -8.44
N GLN A 76 -14.09 -20.31 -9.58
CA GLN A 76 -15.48 -19.86 -9.66
C GLN A 76 -16.44 -21.05 -9.56
N ALA A 77 -17.61 -20.80 -8.96
CA ALA A 77 -18.66 -21.80 -8.85
C ALA A 77 -19.11 -22.28 -10.24
N MET A 78 -19.33 -23.59 -10.39
CA MET A 78 -19.72 -24.23 -11.64
C MET A 78 -21.18 -24.70 -11.56
N SER A 79 -21.95 -24.48 -12.62
CA SER A 79 -23.30 -25.00 -12.80
C SER A 79 -23.30 -26.08 -13.89
N LYS A 80 -24.19 -27.07 -13.78
CA LYS A 80 -24.41 -28.12 -14.79
C LYS A 80 -25.31 -27.68 -15.97
N THR A 81 -25.42 -26.38 -16.18
CA THR A 81 -26.20 -25.80 -17.29
C THR A 81 -25.41 -25.96 -18.60
N PRO A 82 -25.99 -26.57 -19.66
CA PRO A 82 -25.29 -26.72 -20.92
C PRO A 82 -25.08 -25.37 -21.61
N CYS A 83 -23.90 -25.14 -22.18
CA CYS A 83 -23.62 -23.95 -22.96
C CYS A 83 -24.42 -23.97 -24.29
N PRO A 84 -25.16 -22.90 -24.62
CA PRO A 84 -25.99 -22.86 -25.82
C PRO A 84 -25.18 -22.83 -27.13
N GLU A 85 -23.89 -22.49 -27.07
CA GLU A 85 -23.04 -22.37 -28.26
C GLU A 85 -22.19 -23.62 -28.53
N CYS A 86 -21.48 -24.14 -27.51
CA CYS A 86 -20.56 -25.26 -27.68
C CYS A 86 -21.03 -26.58 -27.04
N GLY A 87 -22.15 -26.57 -26.29
CA GLY A 87 -22.69 -27.77 -25.63
C GLY A 87 -21.88 -28.28 -24.44
N ALA A 88 -20.94 -27.50 -23.91
CA ALA A 88 -20.22 -27.83 -22.67
C ALA A 88 -21.21 -28.07 -21.52
N LYS A 89 -21.01 -29.15 -20.74
CA LYS A 89 -21.93 -29.58 -19.68
C LYS A 89 -21.84 -28.75 -18.40
N GLU A 90 -20.72 -28.08 -18.19
CA GLU A 90 -20.48 -27.28 -16.99
C GLU A 90 -19.95 -25.89 -17.36
N VAL A 91 -20.49 -24.88 -16.71
CA VAL A 91 -20.25 -23.47 -17.01
C VAL A 91 -20.04 -22.70 -15.70
N ARG A 92 -19.13 -21.73 -15.69
CA ARG A 92 -18.92 -20.88 -14.51
C ARG A 92 -20.13 -19.97 -14.34
N PHE A 93 -20.59 -19.74 -13.11
CA PHE A 93 -21.67 -18.81 -12.85
C PHE A 93 -21.40 -17.89 -11.67
N THR A 94 -21.97 -16.69 -11.75
CA THR A 94 -21.97 -15.70 -10.66
C THR A 94 -23.39 -15.17 -10.50
N ALA A 95 -23.96 -15.31 -9.30
CA ALA A 95 -25.25 -14.72 -8.97
C ALA A 95 -25.04 -13.30 -8.41
N VAL A 96 -25.76 -12.33 -8.96
CA VAL A 96 -25.71 -10.93 -8.53
C VAL A 96 -27.14 -10.40 -8.44
N GLN A 97 -27.46 -9.71 -7.33
CA GLN A 97 -28.72 -8.99 -7.22
C GLN A 97 -28.57 -7.62 -7.90
N LEU A 98 -29.27 -7.41 -9.01
CA LEU A 98 -29.22 -6.17 -9.78
C LEU A 98 -30.39 -5.23 -9.47
N ARG A 99 -31.44 -5.73 -8.83
CA ARG A 99 -32.70 -5.00 -8.60
C ARG A 99 -33.10 -5.03 -7.13
N SER A 100 -34.35 -4.65 -6.85
CA SER A 100 -34.93 -4.66 -5.52
C SER A 100 -34.83 -6.04 -4.86
N ALA A 101 -34.79 -6.07 -3.53
CA ALA A 101 -34.72 -7.32 -2.76
C ALA A 101 -35.94 -8.25 -2.94
N ASP A 102 -37.02 -7.74 -3.53
CA ASP A 102 -38.24 -8.48 -3.85
C ASP A 102 -38.14 -9.29 -5.17
N GLU A 103 -37.12 -9.03 -6.00
CA GLU A 103 -36.88 -9.76 -7.24
C GLU A 103 -35.80 -10.84 -7.07
N GLY A 104 -35.83 -11.88 -7.90
CA GLY A 104 -34.81 -12.93 -7.90
C GLY A 104 -33.44 -12.43 -8.38
N SER A 105 -32.39 -13.21 -8.08
CA SER A 105 -31.02 -12.85 -8.47
C SER A 105 -30.79 -13.08 -9.96
N THR A 106 -30.04 -12.19 -10.60
CA THR A 106 -29.56 -12.41 -11.98
C THR A 106 -28.31 -13.30 -11.96
N ILE A 107 -28.32 -14.37 -12.74
CA ILE A 107 -27.20 -15.31 -12.89
C ILE A 107 -26.42 -14.96 -14.16
N PHE A 108 -25.14 -14.69 -14.00
CA PHE A 108 -24.19 -14.52 -15.11
C PHE A 108 -23.45 -15.81 -15.35
N TYR A 109 -23.58 -16.38 -16.55
CA TYR A 109 -22.84 -17.57 -16.96
C TYR A 109 -21.64 -17.18 -17.84
N ASN A 110 -20.53 -17.90 -17.66
CA ASN A 110 -19.31 -17.75 -18.42
C ASN A 110 -18.78 -19.13 -18.80
N CYS A 111 -18.85 -19.46 -20.09
CA CYS A 111 -18.36 -20.72 -20.62
C CYS A 111 -16.86 -20.64 -20.95
N THR A 112 -16.17 -21.77 -20.86
CA THR A 112 -14.78 -21.93 -21.29
C THR A 112 -14.55 -21.63 -22.78
N CYS A 113 -15.58 -21.71 -23.63
CA CYS A 113 -15.50 -21.32 -25.04
C CYS A 113 -15.50 -19.80 -25.26
N GLY A 114 -15.73 -19.01 -24.21
CA GLY A 114 -15.81 -17.54 -24.27
C GLY A 114 -17.23 -16.98 -24.30
N ASN A 115 -18.26 -17.81 -24.46
CA ASN A 115 -19.65 -17.37 -24.44
C ASN A 115 -20.07 -16.89 -23.05
N LYS A 116 -20.80 -15.78 -23.00
CA LYS A 116 -21.34 -15.19 -21.77
C LYS A 116 -22.80 -14.83 -21.97
N TRP A 117 -23.66 -15.28 -21.06
CA TRP A 117 -25.08 -14.95 -21.09
C TRP A 117 -25.63 -14.77 -19.68
N THR A 118 -26.80 -14.18 -19.61
CA THR A 118 -27.49 -13.87 -18.34
C THR A 118 -28.84 -14.56 -18.30
N GLU A 119 -29.18 -15.07 -17.14
CA GLU A 119 -30.51 -15.59 -16.84
C GLU A 119 -31.06 -14.82 -15.64
N ASN A 120 -32.27 -14.28 -15.78
CA ASN A 120 -32.96 -13.63 -14.68
C ASN A 120 -33.93 -14.63 -14.08
N ASN A 121 -33.80 -14.86 -12.77
CA ASN A 121 -34.61 -15.82 -12.03
C ASN A 121 -35.74 -15.10 -11.30
#